data_AF-A0A5M8PGX0-F1
#
_entry.id   AF-A0A5M8PGX0-F1
#
_cell.length_a   1.000
_cell.length_b   1.000
_cell.length_c   1.000
_cell.angle_alpha   90.00
_cell.angle_beta   90.00
_cell.angle_gamma   90.00
#
_symmetry.space_group_name_H-M   'P 1'
#
loop_
_entity.id
_entity.type
_entity.pdbx_description
1 polymer ?
#
loop_
_entity_poly.entity_id
_entity_poly.type
_entity_poly.pdbx_seq_one_letter_code
_entity_poly.pdbx_strand_id
1 'polypeptide(L)'
;MIPEPVKIEKEQNKEFRQKNSAARDEQWSGFQTDEQRADADWQRFLREKFPKAKGRQSSGADGVLKTHNRLELHLAAEPLGLYTGSADAPLTTDGRPADPDRWMVIGRDRSSVQEKIREISREALRGRQRAQDAKDKKTRKLHEDVKKKAAKAGPANVWNVTGSWSIKCPYLEENWGHGTDECTLDIYAEERKGGRQMWADFDFIIITGVFRFEKLNSTPSKPAALTSTPARASRKRAFAALPDSDDEEGEDDDNDDDDDEDDEDDDNDDDDDGPTPQAFFLGPNDHPSSRHAAWNFRWRGEETGEGEIQLNSDEKLCAVTFHGPSGTMLKGVFESDFTGKIPFTGVRVGDAVSRGGDPDGKWRKRGEEAYESARVGRWR
;
A
#
# COMPACT_ATOMS: atom_id res chain seq x y z
N MET A 1 -29.99 54.83 -27.87
CA MET A 1 -31.05 53.82 -27.65
C MET A 1 -30.37 52.46 -27.57
N ILE A 2 -30.61 51.69 -26.51
CA ILE A 2 -30.10 50.31 -26.43
C ILE A 2 -30.92 49.49 -27.45
N PRO A 3 -30.28 48.72 -28.36
CA PRO A 3 -30.98 47.88 -29.33
C PRO A 3 -31.98 46.96 -28.61
N GLU A 4 -33.20 46.82 -29.13
CA GLU A 4 -34.22 45.91 -28.57
C GLU A 4 -33.71 44.50 -28.19
N PRO A 5 -32.87 43.81 -28.98
CA PRO A 5 -32.38 42.48 -28.58
C PRO A 5 -31.60 42.48 -27.26
N VAL A 6 -30.87 43.56 -26.96
CA VAL A 6 -30.08 43.69 -25.73
C VAL A 6 -30.97 43.89 -24.50
N LYS A 7 -32.19 44.42 -24.66
CA LYS A 7 -33.15 44.53 -23.54
C LYS A 7 -33.73 43.17 -23.19
N ILE A 8 -34.13 42.39 -24.20
CA ILE A 8 -34.71 41.05 -24.04
C ILE A 8 -33.69 40.11 -23.37
N GLU A 9 -32.44 40.13 -23.82
CA GLU A 9 -31.37 39.31 -23.24
C GLU A 9 -31.13 39.63 -21.75
N LYS A 10 -31.15 40.92 -21.37
CA LYS A 10 -31.01 41.34 -19.97
C LYS A 10 -32.17 40.85 -19.10
N GLU A 11 -33.40 40.87 -19.61
CA GLU A 11 -34.57 40.36 -18.88
C GLU A 11 -34.51 38.85 -18.71
N GLN A 12 -34.16 38.11 -19.77
CA GLN A 12 -33.99 36.65 -19.71
C GLN A 12 -32.89 36.24 -18.74
N ASN A 13 -31.74 36.93 -18.75
CA ASN A 13 -30.64 36.64 -17.82
C ASN A 13 -31.03 36.95 -16.36
N LYS A 14 -31.83 38.00 -16.13
CA LYS A 14 -32.37 38.31 -14.80
C LYS A 14 -33.34 37.23 -14.32
N GLU A 15 -34.26 36.79 -15.18
CA GLU A 15 -35.23 35.73 -14.85
C GLU A 15 -34.53 34.40 -14.60
N PHE A 16 -33.53 34.05 -15.41
CA PHE A 16 -32.70 32.86 -15.23
C PHE A 16 -31.96 32.88 -13.88
N ARG A 17 -31.35 34.01 -13.51
CA ARG A 17 -30.69 34.16 -12.19
C ARG A 17 -31.69 34.01 -11.04
N GLN A 18 -32.90 34.55 -11.16
CA GLN A 18 -33.95 34.42 -10.15
C GLN A 18 -34.42 32.97 -10.01
N LYS A 19 -34.71 32.29 -11.12
CA LYS A 19 -35.11 30.87 -11.12
C LYS A 19 -34.01 29.98 -10.54
N ASN A 20 -32.75 30.20 -10.93
CA ASN A 20 -31.63 29.45 -10.38
C ASN A 20 -31.43 29.73 -8.89
N SER A 21 -31.59 30.97 -8.44
CA SER A 21 -31.54 31.29 -7.00
C SER A 21 -32.64 30.58 -6.23
N ALA A 22 -33.89 30.62 -6.71
CA ALA A 22 -35.02 29.96 -6.08
C ALA A 22 -34.85 28.44 -6.04
N ALA A 23 -34.37 27.83 -7.13
CA ALA A 23 -34.07 26.40 -7.17
C ALA A 23 -32.97 26.00 -6.19
N ARG A 24 -31.91 26.82 -6.04
CA ARG A 24 -30.86 26.59 -5.04
C ARG A 24 -31.38 26.74 -3.61
N ASP A 25 -32.27 27.69 -3.35
CA ASP A 25 -32.91 27.86 -2.04
C ASP A 25 -33.85 26.69 -1.69
N GLU A 26 -34.62 26.22 -2.66
CA GLU A 26 -35.47 25.04 -2.51
C GLU A 26 -34.63 23.79 -2.21
N GLN A 27 -33.57 23.55 -3.00
CA GLN A 27 -32.62 22.47 -2.76
C GLN A 27 -31.96 22.59 -1.37
N TRP A 28 -31.55 23.81 -0.98
CA TRP A 28 -30.95 24.08 0.33
C TRP A 28 -31.87 23.69 1.48
N SER A 29 -33.16 24.03 1.37
CA SER A 29 -34.17 23.70 2.39
C SER A 29 -34.43 22.19 2.50
N GLY A 30 -34.18 21.44 1.43
CA GLY A 30 -34.33 19.98 1.39
C GLY A 30 -33.22 19.22 2.12
N PHE A 31 -32.07 19.83 2.38
CA PHE A 31 -30.97 19.18 3.11
C PHE A 31 -31.29 19.01 4.59
N GLN A 32 -31.19 17.77 5.08
CA GLN A 32 -31.59 17.38 6.42
C GLN A 32 -30.43 17.38 7.41
N THR A 33 -29.21 17.16 6.93
CA THR A 33 -28.02 17.09 7.78
C THR A 33 -27.10 18.29 7.57
N ASP A 34 -26.27 18.57 8.57
CA ASP A 34 -25.27 19.62 8.49
C ASP A 34 -24.21 19.29 7.41
N GLU A 35 -23.87 18.01 7.23
CA GLU A 35 -22.94 17.53 6.20
C GLU A 35 -23.46 17.82 4.79
N GLN A 36 -24.73 17.48 4.50
CA GLN A 36 -25.35 17.75 3.20
C GLN A 36 -25.34 19.24 2.85
N ARG A 37 -25.59 20.11 3.84
CA ARG A 37 -25.54 21.56 3.67
C ARG A 37 -24.13 22.06 3.45
N ALA A 38 -23.17 21.55 4.23
CA ALA A 38 -21.77 21.93 4.10
C ALA A 38 -21.18 21.52 2.74
N ASP A 39 -21.49 20.32 2.25
CA ASP A 39 -21.01 19.85 0.94
C ASP A 39 -21.66 20.61 -0.22
N ALA A 40 -22.91 21.04 -0.08
CA ALA A 40 -23.61 21.79 -1.12
C ALA A 40 -23.18 23.28 -1.21
N ASP A 41 -23.01 23.95 -0.06
CA ASP A 41 -22.54 25.35 0.03
C ASP A 41 -21.98 25.63 1.44
N TRP A 42 -20.70 25.34 1.64
CA TRP A 42 -20.04 25.51 2.94
C TRP A 42 -20.06 26.96 3.44
N GLN A 43 -20.02 27.96 2.55
CA GLN A 43 -20.03 29.37 2.98
C GLN A 43 -21.40 29.76 3.55
N ARG A 44 -22.48 29.36 2.87
CA ARG A 44 -23.85 29.58 3.36
C ARG A 44 -24.07 28.81 4.66
N PHE A 45 -23.66 27.55 4.71
CA PHE A 45 -23.73 26.71 5.91
C PHE A 45 -23.08 27.42 7.11
N LEU A 46 -21.82 27.85 6.98
CA LEU A 46 -21.08 28.48 8.08
C LEU A 46 -21.74 29.78 8.57
N ARG A 47 -22.28 30.60 7.66
CA ARG A 47 -22.98 31.84 8.00
C ARG A 47 -24.29 31.58 8.75
N GLU A 48 -25.06 30.57 8.33
CA GLU A 48 -26.34 30.20 8.95
C GLU A 48 -26.13 29.49 10.29
N LYS A 49 -25.18 28.56 10.37
CA LYS A 49 -24.90 27.76 11.57
C LYS A 49 -24.20 28.58 12.65
N PHE A 50 -23.30 29.48 12.26
CA PHE A 50 -22.53 30.31 13.17
C PHE A 50 -22.80 31.81 12.94
N PRO A 51 -24.03 32.30 13.19
CA PRO A 51 -24.38 33.70 12.96
C PRO A 51 -23.49 34.63 13.80
N LYS A 52 -23.16 35.82 13.27
CA LYS A 52 -22.39 36.83 14.01
C LYS A 52 -23.16 37.24 15.27
N ALA A 53 -22.60 36.97 16.44
CA ALA A 53 -23.20 37.34 17.71
C ALA A 53 -23.40 38.87 17.77
N LYS A 54 -24.65 39.34 17.89
CA LYS A 54 -24.96 40.73 18.24
C LYS A 54 -24.86 40.90 19.76
N GLY A 55 -23.66 40.86 20.34
CA GLY A 55 -23.46 41.07 21.79
C GLY A 55 -22.33 40.28 22.43
N ARG A 56 -22.15 40.47 23.75
CA ARG A 56 -21.08 39.88 24.58
C ARG A 56 -21.25 38.35 24.63
N GLN A 57 -20.43 37.66 23.82
CA GLN A 57 -20.18 36.21 23.79
C GLN A 57 -21.41 35.31 23.93
N SER A 58 -22.07 34.99 22.82
CA SER A 58 -22.76 33.70 22.78
C SER A 58 -21.69 32.61 22.76
N SER A 59 -21.72 31.73 23.76
CA SER A 59 -21.06 30.43 23.70
C SER A 59 -21.73 29.62 22.58
N GLY A 60 -21.36 29.92 21.33
CA GLY A 60 -21.85 29.17 20.20
C GLY A 60 -21.41 27.73 20.35
N ALA A 61 -22.37 26.80 20.28
CA ALA A 61 -22.07 25.38 20.25
C ALA A 61 -21.06 25.08 19.13
N ASP A 62 -20.06 24.29 19.45
CA ASP A 62 -19.17 23.67 18.48
C ASP A 62 -19.95 22.71 17.57
N GLY A 63 -19.56 22.64 16.30
CA GLY A 63 -20.10 21.74 15.31
C GLY A 63 -19.03 20.76 14.84
N VAL A 64 -19.38 19.48 14.75
CA VAL A 64 -18.54 18.44 14.14
C VAL A 64 -19.12 18.13 12.76
N LEU A 65 -18.31 18.24 11.72
CA LEU A 65 -18.69 18.02 10.33
C LEU A 65 -17.87 16.90 9.74
N LYS A 66 -18.55 15.98 9.07
CA LYS A 66 -17.96 14.88 8.34
C LYS A 66 -17.94 15.28 6.86
N THR A 67 -16.80 15.79 6.40
CA THR A 67 -16.63 16.19 4.99
C THR A 67 -15.19 15.97 4.51
N HIS A 68 -15.04 15.69 3.21
CA HIS A 68 -13.74 15.62 2.54
C HIS A 68 -13.15 17.00 2.24
N ASN A 69 -14.00 18.05 2.15
CA ASN A 69 -13.62 19.41 1.75
C ASN A 69 -13.06 20.24 2.91
N ARG A 70 -12.15 19.64 3.69
CA ARG A 70 -11.64 20.19 4.95
C ARG A 70 -10.89 21.51 4.78
N LEU A 71 -10.12 21.63 3.69
CA LEU A 71 -9.35 22.84 3.39
C LEU A 71 -10.25 24.02 3.04
N GLU A 72 -11.22 23.83 2.15
CA GLU A 72 -12.14 24.89 1.72
C GLU A 72 -13.00 25.39 2.88
N LEU A 73 -13.46 24.45 3.72
CA LEU A 73 -14.20 24.75 4.94
C LEU A 73 -13.37 25.56 5.94
N HIS A 74 -12.08 25.22 6.12
CA HIS A 74 -11.15 25.97 6.96
C HIS A 74 -10.98 27.41 6.46
N LEU A 75 -10.68 27.57 5.16
CA LEU A 75 -10.48 28.89 4.53
C LEU A 75 -11.75 29.75 4.58
N ALA A 76 -12.93 29.14 4.48
CA ALA A 76 -14.20 29.86 4.60
C ALA A 76 -14.57 30.23 6.04
N ALA A 77 -14.09 29.47 7.03
CA ALA A 77 -14.36 29.69 8.44
C ALA A 77 -13.51 30.84 9.04
N GLU A 78 -12.29 31.03 8.55
CA GLU A 78 -11.35 32.03 9.06
C GLU A 78 -11.88 33.49 8.96
N PRO A 79 -12.42 33.97 7.82
CA PRO A 79 -13.01 35.32 7.74
C PRO A 79 -14.22 35.56 8.64
N LEU A 80 -14.84 34.47 9.14
CA LEU A 80 -15.96 34.52 10.07
C LEU A 80 -15.51 34.55 11.54
N GLY A 81 -14.20 34.50 11.78
CA GLY A 81 -13.60 34.43 13.12
C GLY A 81 -13.88 33.10 13.82
N LEU A 82 -14.03 32.02 13.05
CA LEU A 82 -14.25 30.68 13.57
C LEU A 82 -12.91 29.95 13.68
N TYR A 83 -12.74 29.20 14.76
CA TYR A 83 -11.66 28.26 14.92
C TYR A 83 -12.07 26.93 14.33
N THR A 84 -11.13 26.30 13.64
CA THR A 84 -11.33 24.96 13.10
C THR A 84 -10.18 24.06 13.50
N GLY A 85 -10.43 22.76 13.55
CA GLY A 85 -9.36 21.77 13.50
C GLY A 85 -9.91 20.43 13.04
N SER A 86 -9.02 19.49 12.75
CA SER A 86 -9.39 18.15 12.31
C SER A 86 -8.95 17.11 13.33
N ALA A 87 -9.78 16.09 13.49
CA ALA A 87 -9.48 14.91 14.30
C ALA A 87 -9.77 13.66 13.46
N ASP A 88 -9.02 12.59 13.70
CA ASP A 88 -9.32 11.30 13.09
C ASP A 88 -10.68 10.79 13.58
N ALA A 89 -11.49 10.30 12.66
CA ALA A 89 -12.80 9.79 12.97
C ALA A 89 -12.70 8.54 13.88
N PRO A 90 -13.62 8.38 14.84
CA PRO A 90 -13.79 7.11 15.52
C PRO A 90 -14.09 5.98 14.52
N LEU A 91 -13.65 4.77 14.86
CA LEU A 91 -14.04 3.59 14.09
C LEU A 91 -15.56 3.41 14.15
N THR A 92 -16.14 2.95 13.05
CA THR A 92 -17.55 2.56 12.98
C THR A 92 -17.82 1.35 13.88
N THR A 93 -19.09 1.01 14.08
CA THR A 93 -19.50 -0.18 14.84
C THR A 93 -18.90 -1.47 14.28
N ASP A 94 -18.59 -1.49 12.98
CA ASP A 94 -18.02 -2.63 12.27
C ASP A 94 -16.48 -2.66 12.35
N GLY A 95 -15.87 -1.72 13.08
CA GLY A 95 -14.43 -1.61 13.25
C GLY A 95 -13.70 -0.97 12.06
N ARG A 96 -14.44 -0.51 11.05
CA ARG A 96 -13.87 0.19 9.89
C ARG A 96 -13.63 1.67 10.21
N PRO A 97 -12.65 2.34 9.59
CA PRO A 97 -12.60 3.80 9.59
C PRO A 97 -13.95 4.37 9.15
N ALA A 98 -14.39 5.48 9.76
CA ALA A 98 -15.53 6.21 9.23
C ALA A 98 -15.15 6.83 7.88
N ASP A 99 -16.15 7.11 7.04
CA ASP A 99 -15.99 7.85 5.81
C ASP A 99 -16.72 9.20 5.94
N PRO A 100 -16.02 10.35 5.90
CA PRO A 100 -14.55 10.51 5.83
C PRO A 100 -13.82 10.05 7.10
N ASP A 101 -12.54 9.69 6.91
CA ASP A 101 -11.62 9.20 7.94
C ASP A 101 -11.17 10.29 8.94
N ARG A 102 -11.41 11.56 8.61
CA ARG A 102 -11.14 12.71 9.45
C ARG A 102 -12.32 13.66 9.49
N TRP A 103 -12.71 14.07 10.70
CA TRP A 103 -13.80 15.01 10.93
C TRP A 103 -13.25 16.40 11.20
N MET A 104 -14.01 17.42 10.78
CA MET A 104 -13.72 18.83 11.05
C MET A 104 -14.54 19.32 12.24
N VAL A 105 -13.88 19.91 13.22
CA VAL A 105 -14.51 20.59 14.35
C VAL A 105 -14.44 22.08 14.10
N ILE A 106 -15.57 22.78 14.22
CA ILE A 106 -15.70 24.23 13.99
C ILE A 106 -16.40 24.87 15.17
N GLY A 107 -15.90 26.02 15.64
CA GLY A 107 -16.53 26.75 16.72
C GLY A 107 -15.99 28.17 16.89
N ARG A 108 -16.65 28.96 17.74
CA ARG A 108 -16.24 30.34 18.05
C ARG A 108 -15.19 30.42 19.16
N ASP A 109 -15.18 29.44 20.07
CA ASP A 109 -14.21 29.38 21.14
C ASP A 109 -13.09 28.38 20.82
N ARG A 110 -11.85 28.85 20.86
CA ARG A 110 -10.68 28.03 20.56
C ARG A 110 -10.53 26.89 21.56
N SER A 111 -10.84 27.11 22.83
CA SER A 111 -10.68 26.11 23.89
C SER A 111 -11.70 24.99 23.71
N SER A 112 -12.97 25.31 23.44
CA SER A 112 -14.02 24.34 23.14
C SER A 112 -13.69 23.50 21.91
N VAL A 113 -13.23 24.13 20.82
CA VAL A 113 -12.82 23.39 19.59
C VAL A 113 -11.67 22.43 19.90
N GLN A 114 -10.66 22.87 20.64
CA GLN A 114 -9.51 22.03 21.02
C GLN A 114 -9.90 20.90 21.97
N GLU A 115 -10.80 21.15 22.92
CA GLU A 115 -11.34 20.13 23.80
C GLU A 115 -12.10 19.06 23.01
N LYS A 116 -12.93 19.48 22.05
CA LYS A 116 -13.70 18.56 21.21
C LYS A 116 -12.81 17.73 20.29
N ILE A 117 -11.77 18.33 19.70
CA ILE A 117 -10.75 17.60 18.93
C ILE A 117 -10.10 16.52 19.81
N ARG A 118 -9.68 16.87 21.04
CA ARG A 118 -9.08 15.90 21.99
C ARG A 118 -10.08 14.82 22.41
N GLU A 119 -11.36 15.14 22.54
CA GLU A 119 -12.41 14.15 22.81
C GLU A 119 -12.49 13.12 21.68
N ILE A 120 -12.67 13.59 20.43
CA ILE A 120 -12.78 12.74 19.24
C ILE A 120 -11.50 11.90 19.05
N SER A 121 -10.32 12.52 19.16
CA SER A 121 -9.05 11.79 19.03
C SER A 121 -8.87 10.71 20.11
N ARG A 122 -9.28 10.96 21.35
CA ARG A 122 -9.25 9.94 22.42
C ARG A 122 -10.23 8.80 22.13
N GLU A 123 -11.40 9.11 21.60
CA GLU A 123 -12.39 8.09 21.21
C GLU A 123 -11.86 7.24 20.05
N ALA A 124 -11.31 7.87 19.01
CA ALA A 124 -10.70 7.17 17.88
C ALA A 124 -9.56 6.26 18.32
N LEU A 125 -8.66 6.75 19.19
CA LEU A 125 -7.57 5.95 19.74
C LEU A 125 -8.09 4.75 20.55
N ARG A 126 -9.10 4.95 21.40
CA ARG A 126 -9.75 3.86 22.15
C ARG A 126 -10.40 2.85 21.23
N GLY A 127 -11.02 3.30 20.14
CA GLY A 127 -11.60 2.44 19.10
C GLY A 127 -10.54 1.55 18.47
N ARG A 128 -9.44 2.15 17.99
CA ARG A 128 -8.31 1.41 17.39
C ARG A 128 -7.68 0.42 18.37
N GLN A 129 -7.44 0.82 19.62
CA GLN A 129 -6.91 -0.09 20.63
C GLN A 129 -7.83 -1.29 20.87
N ARG A 130 -9.15 -1.06 21.00
CA ARG A 130 -10.13 -2.15 21.18
C ARG A 130 -10.18 -3.09 19.97
N ALA A 131 -10.12 -2.53 18.75
CA ALA A 131 -10.08 -3.33 17.53
C ALA A 131 -8.80 -4.19 17.49
N GLN A 132 -7.64 -3.60 17.81
CA GLN A 132 -6.37 -4.31 17.87
C GLN A 132 -6.37 -5.42 18.94
N ASP A 133 -6.86 -5.12 20.15
CA ASP A 133 -6.96 -6.10 21.24
C ASP A 133 -7.90 -7.26 20.85
N ALA A 134 -9.00 -6.97 20.14
CA ALA A 134 -9.93 -7.97 19.66
C ALA A 134 -9.29 -8.87 18.59
N LYS A 135 -8.56 -8.27 17.64
CA LYS A 135 -7.77 -8.99 16.64
C LYS A 135 -6.71 -9.88 17.29
N ASP A 136 -5.89 -9.33 18.17
CA ASP A 136 -4.85 -10.06 18.90
C ASP A 136 -5.44 -11.21 19.72
N LYS A 137 -6.59 -10.99 20.36
CA LYS A 137 -7.30 -12.04 21.10
C LYS A 137 -7.79 -13.15 20.16
N LYS A 138 -8.31 -12.82 18.98
CA LYS A 138 -8.73 -13.79 17.95
C LYS A 138 -7.54 -14.57 17.42
N THR A 139 -6.47 -13.90 17.00
CA THR A 139 -5.23 -14.51 16.52
C THR A 139 -4.60 -15.42 17.56
N ARG A 140 -4.52 -14.99 18.82
CA ARG A 140 -4.02 -15.83 19.92
C ARG A 140 -4.88 -17.07 20.12
N LYS A 141 -6.21 -16.96 20.05
CA LYS A 141 -7.11 -18.11 20.18
C LYS A 141 -6.88 -19.12 19.05
N LEU A 142 -6.82 -18.66 17.80
CA LEU A 142 -6.57 -19.50 16.64
C LEU A 142 -5.19 -20.18 16.72
N HIS A 143 -4.16 -19.43 17.11
CA HIS A 143 -2.81 -19.97 17.28
C HIS A 143 -2.74 -21.04 18.38
N GLU A 144 -3.42 -20.84 19.52
CA GLU A 144 -3.49 -21.85 20.57
C GLU A 144 -4.21 -23.13 20.09
N ASP A 145 -5.24 -23.01 19.26
CA ASP A 145 -5.91 -24.17 18.67
C ASP A 145 -4.99 -24.92 17.68
N VAL A 146 -4.22 -24.20 16.86
CA VAL A 146 -3.18 -24.78 15.99
C VAL A 146 -2.10 -25.48 16.82
N LYS A 147 -1.60 -24.85 17.88
CA LYS A 147 -0.59 -25.42 18.77
C LYS A 147 -1.08 -26.70 19.45
N LYS A 148 -2.33 -26.73 19.91
CA LYS A 148 -2.96 -27.95 20.46
C LYS A 148 -3.09 -29.06 19.42
N LYS A 149 -3.45 -28.74 18.17
CA LYS A 149 -3.48 -29.72 17.07
C LYS A 149 -2.07 -30.24 16.76
N ALA A 150 -1.08 -29.35 16.68
CA ALA A 150 0.31 -29.70 16.42
C ALA A 150 0.90 -30.60 17.52
N ALA A 151 0.58 -30.35 18.79
CA ALA A 151 1.02 -31.18 19.91
C ALA A 151 0.42 -32.60 19.90
N LYS A 152 -0.76 -32.79 19.27
CA LYS A 152 -1.40 -34.09 19.07
C LYS A 152 -0.97 -34.79 17.80
N ALA A 153 -0.29 -34.07 16.90
CA ALA A 153 0.12 -34.62 15.63
C ALA A 153 1.27 -35.61 15.84
N GLY A 154 1.25 -36.72 15.09
CA GLY A 154 2.31 -37.73 15.16
C GLY A 154 3.68 -37.21 14.69
N PRO A 155 4.76 -37.98 14.91
CA PRO A 155 6.14 -37.59 14.59
C PRO A 155 6.35 -37.14 13.13
N ALA A 156 5.55 -37.68 12.20
CA ALA A 156 5.61 -37.34 10.77
C ALA A 156 5.13 -35.90 10.45
N ASN A 157 4.45 -35.22 11.37
CA ASN A 157 3.85 -33.90 11.13
C ASN A 157 4.42 -32.81 12.06
N VAL A 158 5.57 -33.10 12.71
CA VAL A 158 6.14 -32.26 13.77
C VAL A 158 6.72 -30.95 13.25
N TRP A 159 6.82 -30.72 11.94
CA TRP A 159 7.30 -29.43 11.39
C TRP A 159 6.60 -29.05 10.07
N ASN A 160 5.30 -29.30 9.98
CA ASN A 160 4.56 -28.83 8.84
C ASN A 160 4.29 -27.32 8.95
N VAL A 161 4.98 -26.51 8.15
CA VAL A 161 4.83 -25.05 8.12
C VAL A 161 3.72 -24.58 7.17
N THR A 162 3.14 -25.47 6.36
CA THR A 162 2.03 -25.10 5.48
C THR A 162 0.83 -24.70 6.32
N GLY A 163 0.12 -23.66 5.91
CA GLY A 163 -0.90 -23.04 6.76
C GLY A 163 -1.20 -21.61 6.40
N SER A 164 -2.28 -21.11 6.99
CA SER A 164 -2.55 -19.67 7.06
C SER A 164 -1.86 -19.07 8.28
N TRP A 165 -1.22 -17.93 8.07
CA TRP A 165 -0.43 -17.21 9.04
C TRP A 165 -0.94 -15.78 9.19
N SER A 166 -1.07 -15.34 10.44
CA SER A 166 -1.26 -13.94 10.78
C SER A 166 0.12 -13.34 11.01
N ILE A 167 0.47 -12.36 10.18
CA ILE A 167 1.75 -11.67 10.20
C ILE A 167 1.59 -10.36 10.97
N LYS A 168 2.54 -10.08 11.85
CA LYS A 168 2.69 -8.80 12.52
C LYS A 168 3.87 -8.07 11.91
N CYS A 169 3.61 -6.93 11.29
CA CYS A 169 4.64 -6.03 10.76
C CYS A 169 4.32 -4.59 11.19
N PRO A 170 4.82 -4.14 12.35
CA PRO A 170 4.47 -2.84 12.92
C PRO A 170 4.70 -1.67 11.96
N TYR A 171 5.80 -1.69 11.21
CA TYR A 171 6.09 -0.65 10.24
C TYR A 171 5.00 -0.51 9.17
N LEU A 172 4.52 -1.63 8.63
CA LEU A 172 3.47 -1.60 7.61
C LEU A 172 2.11 -1.24 8.19
N GLU A 173 1.78 -1.82 9.34
CA GLU A 173 0.52 -1.57 10.05
C GLU A 173 0.38 -0.11 10.50
N GLU A 174 1.48 0.54 10.92
CA GLU A 174 1.48 1.92 11.38
C GLU A 174 1.41 2.95 10.24
N ASN A 175 2.07 2.67 9.11
CA ASN A 175 2.18 3.63 8.01
C ASN A 175 1.11 3.45 6.92
N TRP A 176 0.61 2.22 6.71
CA TRP A 176 -0.37 1.91 5.66
C TRP A 176 -1.59 1.12 6.17
N GLY A 177 -1.58 0.60 7.40
CA GLY A 177 -2.69 -0.18 7.93
C GLY A 177 -3.89 0.67 8.33
N HIS A 178 -5.05 0.39 7.74
CA HIS A 178 -6.32 1.04 8.09
C HIS A 178 -7.19 0.12 8.94
N GLY A 179 -6.98 0.15 10.27
CA GLY A 179 -7.90 -0.39 11.28
C GLY A 179 -8.12 -1.91 11.22
N THR A 180 -8.78 -2.41 10.19
CA THR A 180 -9.07 -3.82 9.92
C THR A 180 -8.03 -4.54 9.08
N ASP A 181 -7.12 -3.83 8.42
CA ASP A 181 -6.09 -4.47 7.60
C ASP A 181 -5.18 -5.35 8.46
N GLU A 182 -4.80 -6.50 7.93
CA GLU A 182 -3.96 -7.50 8.59
C GLU A 182 -2.98 -8.06 7.58
N CYS A 183 -1.70 -8.09 7.93
CA CYS A 183 -0.74 -8.80 7.10
C CYS A 183 -1.01 -10.31 7.18
N THR A 184 -1.12 -10.96 6.03
CA THR A 184 -1.37 -12.41 5.94
C THR A 184 -0.35 -13.11 5.08
N LEU A 185 -0.14 -14.39 5.37
CA LEU A 185 0.74 -15.27 4.61
C LEU A 185 0.12 -16.67 4.57
N ASP A 186 -0.07 -17.23 3.38
CA ASP A 186 -0.59 -18.57 3.17
C ASP A 186 0.50 -19.44 2.56
N ILE A 187 1.15 -20.27 3.37
CA ILE A 187 2.24 -21.17 2.94
C ILE A 187 1.66 -22.50 2.47
N TYR A 188 2.07 -22.96 1.28
CA TYR A 188 1.68 -24.25 0.73
C TYR A 188 2.84 -24.92 0.00
N ALA A 189 2.69 -26.22 -0.26
CA ALA A 189 3.66 -26.97 -1.03
C ALA A 189 2.96 -27.70 -2.18
N GLU A 190 3.60 -27.71 -3.34
CA GLU A 190 3.08 -28.31 -4.57
C GLU A 190 4.07 -29.37 -5.06
N GLU A 191 3.55 -30.51 -5.52
CA GLU A 191 4.37 -31.51 -6.20
C GLU A 191 4.36 -31.25 -7.71
N ARG A 192 5.55 -31.11 -8.31
CA ARG A 192 5.72 -30.91 -9.75
C ARG A 192 6.67 -31.94 -10.36
N LYS A 193 6.67 -32.02 -11.68
CA LYS A 193 7.70 -32.75 -12.45
C LYS A 193 9.05 -32.10 -12.14
N GLY A 194 9.88 -32.76 -11.33
CA GLY A 194 11.16 -32.24 -10.86
C GLY A 194 11.30 -32.16 -9.33
N GLY A 195 10.20 -32.30 -8.58
CA GLY A 195 10.23 -32.35 -7.12
C GLY A 195 9.15 -31.49 -6.47
N ARG A 196 9.22 -31.40 -5.14
CA ARG A 196 8.32 -30.57 -4.34
C ARG A 196 8.81 -29.14 -4.38
N GLN A 197 7.92 -28.16 -4.53
CA GLN A 197 8.23 -26.75 -4.34
C GLN A 197 7.39 -26.19 -3.19
N MET A 198 7.93 -25.21 -2.46
CA MET A 198 7.21 -24.51 -1.41
C MET A 198 7.01 -23.05 -1.83
N TRP A 199 5.78 -22.60 -1.66
CA TRP A 199 5.29 -21.29 -2.08
C TRP A 199 4.53 -20.64 -0.94
N ALA A 200 4.34 -19.33 -1.02
CA ALA A 200 3.33 -18.68 -0.22
C ALA A 200 2.67 -17.52 -0.94
N ASP A 201 1.37 -17.34 -0.77
CA ASP A 201 0.72 -16.08 -1.13
C ASP A 201 0.81 -15.14 0.07
N PHE A 202 1.17 -13.87 -0.14
CA PHE A 202 1.23 -12.89 0.93
C PHE A 202 0.43 -11.63 0.60
N ASP A 203 -0.08 -11.00 1.65
CA ASP A 203 -0.74 -9.70 1.62
C ASP A 203 -0.21 -8.87 2.79
N PHE A 204 0.65 -7.91 2.49
CA PHE A 204 1.34 -7.03 3.44
C PHE A 204 0.77 -5.61 3.36
N ILE A 205 -0.55 -5.49 3.16
CA ILE A 205 -1.34 -4.23 3.12
C ILE A 205 -1.06 -3.41 1.86
N ILE A 206 0.14 -2.85 1.74
CA ILE A 206 0.57 -2.05 0.58
C ILE A 206 1.18 -2.91 -0.52
N ILE A 207 1.64 -4.13 -0.22
CA ILE A 207 2.25 -5.02 -1.20
C ILE A 207 1.61 -6.40 -1.09
N THR A 208 1.22 -6.97 -2.22
CA THR A 208 0.74 -8.35 -2.31
C THR A 208 1.57 -9.14 -3.31
N GLY A 209 1.62 -10.46 -3.16
CA GLY A 209 2.40 -11.25 -4.10
C GLY A 209 2.58 -12.70 -3.70
N VAL A 210 3.66 -13.29 -4.21
CA VAL A 210 4.01 -14.69 -4.02
C VAL A 210 5.46 -14.81 -3.54
N PHE A 211 5.69 -15.61 -2.50
CA PHE A 211 7.00 -16.09 -2.09
C PHE A 211 7.30 -17.42 -2.75
N ARG A 212 8.55 -17.59 -3.16
CA ARG A 212 9.12 -18.86 -3.61
C ARG A 212 10.30 -19.20 -2.72
N PHE A 213 10.23 -20.35 -2.07
CA PHE A 213 11.25 -20.75 -1.09
C PHE A 213 12.39 -21.51 -1.76
N GLU A 214 13.61 -21.25 -1.29
CA GLU A 214 14.84 -21.89 -1.76
C GLU A 214 15.43 -22.84 -0.75
N LYS A 215 16.20 -23.82 -1.25
CA LYS A 215 16.99 -24.73 -0.43
C LYS A 215 18.13 -23.98 0.27
N LEU A 216 18.33 -24.24 1.57
CA LEU A 216 19.37 -23.59 2.39
C LEU A 216 20.80 -23.72 1.87
N ASN A 217 21.07 -24.75 1.06
CA ASN A 217 22.39 -25.10 0.57
C ASN A 217 22.62 -24.69 -0.89
N SER A 218 21.78 -23.82 -1.47
CA SER A 218 22.21 -23.01 -2.61
C SER A 218 23.22 -21.98 -2.09
N THR A 219 24.41 -22.44 -1.66
CA THR A 219 25.58 -21.58 -1.81
C THR A 219 25.54 -21.09 -3.25
N PRO A 220 25.57 -19.78 -3.52
CA PRO A 220 25.63 -19.29 -4.89
C PRO A 220 26.73 -20.10 -5.56
N SER A 221 26.39 -20.78 -6.66
CA SER A 221 27.40 -21.46 -7.45
C SER A 221 28.52 -20.43 -7.61
N LYS A 222 29.72 -20.82 -7.20
CA LYS A 222 30.93 -20.03 -7.46
C LYS A 222 30.78 -19.44 -8.86
N PRO A 223 30.95 -18.11 -9.06
CA PRO A 223 30.98 -17.58 -10.41
C PRO A 223 31.96 -18.46 -11.18
N ALA A 224 31.46 -19.09 -12.25
CA ALA A 224 32.27 -19.91 -13.11
C ALA A 224 33.52 -19.08 -13.42
N ALA A 225 34.69 -19.65 -13.10
CA ALA A 225 35.93 -18.92 -13.19
C ALA A 225 36.08 -18.44 -14.65
N LEU A 226 35.79 -17.16 -14.90
CA LEU A 226 36.29 -16.47 -16.06
C LEU A 226 37.80 -16.67 -16.00
N THR A 227 38.31 -17.37 -16.99
CA THR A 227 39.73 -17.47 -17.30
C THR A 227 40.25 -16.06 -17.51
N SER A 228 40.71 -15.46 -16.41
CA SER A 228 41.40 -14.17 -16.43
C SER A 228 42.81 -14.41 -16.94
N THR A 229 43.02 -14.01 -18.19
CA THR A 229 44.32 -13.73 -18.77
C THR A 229 45.01 -12.65 -17.92
N PRO A 230 46.29 -12.80 -17.53
CA PRO A 230 46.94 -11.82 -16.68
C PRO A 230 47.51 -10.64 -17.51
N ALA A 231 47.52 -9.49 -16.83
CA ALA A 231 48.38 -8.33 -17.03
C ALA A 231 47.94 -7.24 -18.03
N ARG A 232 47.57 -6.08 -17.48
CA ARG A 232 48.45 -4.89 -17.60
C ARG A 232 48.22 -3.89 -16.48
N ALA A 233 49.31 -3.57 -15.79
CA ALA A 233 49.36 -2.61 -14.70
C ALA A 233 49.31 -1.16 -15.19
N SER A 234 48.90 -0.30 -14.26
CA SER A 234 49.16 1.14 -14.13
C SER A 234 48.32 2.12 -14.98
N ARG A 235 47.50 2.93 -14.30
CA ARG A 235 47.88 4.28 -13.84
C ARG A 235 46.81 4.90 -12.93
N LYS A 236 47.24 5.30 -11.72
CA LYS A 236 46.57 6.30 -10.90
C LYS A 236 46.56 7.64 -11.63
N ARG A 237 45.39 8.28 -11.78
CA ARG A 237 45.27 9.75 -11.68
C ARG A 237 43.95 10.11 -11.02
N ALA A 238 44.08 10.85 -9.93
CA ALA A 238 43.04 11.69 -9.37
C ALA A 238 42.64 12.74 -10.42
N PHE A 239 41.35 13.03 -10.54
CA PHE A 239 40.88 14.24 -11.20
C PHE A 239 39.99 15.01 -10.22
N ALA A 240 40.46 16.21 -9.91
CA ALA A 240 39.72 17.23 -9.23
C ALA A 240 38.80 17.94 -10.23
N ALA A 241 37.81 18.62 -9.66
CA ALA A 241 36.96 19.67 -10.22
C ALA A 241 37.35 20.22 -11.61
N LEU A 242 36.37 20.28 -12.50
CA LEU A 242 36.31 21.32 -13.52
C LEU A 242 34.93 22.00 -13.58
N PRO A 243 34.92 23.27 -14.02
CA PRO A 243 33.80 24.18 -13.95
C PRO A 243 32.98 24.22 -15.25
N ASP A 244 31.77 24.76 -15.10
CA ASP A 244 31.06 25.70 -15.96
C ASP A 244 31.77 26.09 -17.28
N SER A 245 31.15 25.72 -18.40
CA SER A 245 31.33 26.41 -19.68
C SER A 245 30.07 26.23 -20.53
N ASP A 246 29.31 27.32 -20.61
CA ASP A 246 28.36 27.65 -21.66
C ASP A 246 28.97 27.50 -23.07
N ASP A 247 28.05 27.46 -24.03
CA ASP A 247 28.14 27.90 -25.42
C ASP A 247 28.24 26.86 -26.55
N GLU A 248 27.31 27.11 -27.48
CA GLU A 248 27.33 26.96 -28.93
C GLU A 248 26.41 25.91 -29.58
N GLU A 249 25.41 26.50 -30.25
CA GLU A 249 24.53 25.95 -31.25
C GLU A 249 25.27 25.56 -32.53
N GLY A 250 24.72 24.58 -33.24
CA GLY A 250 25.03 24.20 -34.63
C GLY A 250 24.15 23.00 -34.96
N GLU A 251 22.99 23.21 -35.58
CA GLU A 251 22.76 23.23 -37.03
C GLU A 251 23.13 21.90 -37.70
N ASP A 252 22.06 21.18 -38.07
CA ASP A 252 21.82 20.45 -39.31
C ASP A 252 22.97 19.62 -39.93
N ASP A 253 22.78 18.30 -39.94
CA ASP A 253 23.14 17.52 -41.12
C ASP A 253 22.19 16.32 -41.26
N ASP A 254 21.28 16.47 -42.21
CA ASP A 254 20.49 15.39 -42.82
C ASP A 254 21.46 14.45 -43.54
N ASN A 255 21.61 13.22 -43.03
CA ASN A 255 22.09 12.10 -43.83
C ASN A 255 21.01 11.01 -43.82
N ASP A 256 20.18 11.09 -44.85
CA ASP A 256 19.65 9.91 -45.53
C ASP A 256 20.85 9.09 -46.04
N ASP A 257 21.03 7.88 -45.52
CA ASP A 257 21.71 6.79 -46.23
C ASP A 257 21.03 5.48 -45.82
N ASP A 258 20.19 5.05 -46.76
CA ASP A 258 19.91 3.70 -47.24
C ASP A 258 20.55 2.51 -46.52
N ASP A 259 19.71 1.47 -46.41
CA ASP A 259 20.01 0.05 -46.60
C ASP A 259 21.25 -0.51 -45.87
N ASP A 260 21.00 -1.30 -44.82
CA ASP A 260 21.53 -2.67 -44.82
C ASP A 260 20.63 -3.60 -44.00
N GLU A 261 20.07 -4.57 -44.71
CA GLU A 261 19.50 -5.81 -44.18
C GLU A 261 20.64 -6.60 -43.51
N ASP A 262 20.74 -6.54 -42.18
CA ASP A 262 21.46 -7.57 -41.43
C ASP A 262 20.48 -8.22 -40.43
N ASP A 263 20.01 -9.40 -40.84
CA ASP A 263 19.58 -10.51 -40.00
C ASP A 263 20.71 -10.85 -39.00
N GLU A 264 20.91 -10.00 -38.00
CA GLU A 264 21.59 -10.44 -36.78
C GLU A 264 20.60 -11.33 -36.04
N ASP A 265 20.78 -12.64 -36.23
CA ASP A 265 20.39 -13.68 -35.29
C ASP A 265 20.81 -13.21 -33.90
N ASP A 266 19.85 -12.57 -33.23
CA ASP A 266 19.92 -12.11 -31.86
C ASP A 266 19.88 -13.37 -30.98
N ASP A 267 20.99 -14.12 -31.02
CA ASP A 267 21.46 -14.98 -29.95
C ASP A 267 21.79 -14.09 -28.73
N ASN A 268 20.80 -13.30 -28.30
CA ASN A 268 20.57 -12.97 -26.91
C ASN A 268 20.33 -14.33 -26.20
N ASP A 269 21.42 -15.09 -26.06
CA ASP A 269 21.77 -15.70 -24.79
C ASP A 269 21.84 -14.54 -23.79
N ASP A 270 20.66 -13.99 -23.48
CA ASP A 270 20.35 -13.32 -22.24
C ASP A 270 20.88 -14.30 -21.20
N ASP A 271 22.07 -14.00 -20.71
CA ASP A 271 22.57 -14.45 -19.42
C ASP A 271 21.52 -13.97 -18.41
N ASP A 272 20.38 -14.66 -18.38
CA ASP A 272 19.32 -14.59 -17.40
C ASP A 272 20.00 -15.09 -16.12
N ASP A 273 20.74 -14.17 -15.48
CA ASP A 273 21.36 -14.27 -14.17
C ASP A 273 20.31 -14.53 -13.06
N GLY A 274 19.06 -14.74 -13.47
CA GLY A 274 18.01 -15.34 -12.69
C GLY A 274 18.45 -16.64 -12.00
N PRO A 275 17.96 -16.88 -10.77
CA PRO A 275 18.32 -18.05 -9.99
C PRO A 275 17.97 -19.33 -10.76
N THR A 276 18.97 -20.22 -10.92
CA THR A 276 18.76 -21.51 -11.57
C THR A 276 17.54 -22.23 -11.00
N PRO A 277 16.61 -22.74 -11.84
CA PRO A 277 15.37 -23.36 -11.38
C PRO A 277 15.56 -24.46 -10.32
N GLN A 278 16.74 -25.07 -10.27
CA GLN A 278 17.13 -26.11 -9.30
C GLN A 278 17.09 -25.65 -7.84
N ALA A 279 17.35 -24.37 -7.53
CA ALA A 279 17.36 -23.87 -6.16
C ALA A 279 15.99 -23.98 -5.45
N PHE A 280 14.91 -24.02 -6.24
CA PHE A 280 13.53 -24.07 -5.76
C PHE A 280 12.96 -25.48 -5.62
N PHE A 281 13.63 -26.50 -6.17
CA PHE A 281 13.19 -27.88 -6.04
C PHE A 281 13.69 -28.49 -4.73
N LEU A 282 12.73 -28.84 -3.87
CA LEU A 282 12.96 -29.45 -2.58
C LEU A 282 12.99 -30.96 -2.72
N GLY A 283 14.04 -31.58 -2.20
CA GLY A 283 14.11 -33.03 -2.07
C GLY A 283 13.07 -33.55 -1.06
N PRO A 284 12.82 -34.87 -1.03
CA PRO A 284 11.81 -35.48 -0.15
C PRO A 284 11.99 -35.15 1.34
N ASN A 285 13.24 -34.90 1.75
CA ASN A 285 13.62 -34.58 3.13
C ASN A 285 13.88 -33.08 3.36
N ASP A 286 13.77 -32.24 2.33
CA ASP A 286 13.95 -30.81 2.44
C ASP A 286 12.64 -30.19 2.94
N HIS A 287 12.48 -30.16 4.26
CA HIS A 287 11.40 -29.48 4.95
C HIS A 287 11.93 -28.72 6.16
N PRO A 288 11.27 -27.64 6.60
CA PRO A 288 11.63 -26.97 7.82
C PRO A 288 11.70 -27.97 8.98
N SER A 289 12.71 -27.80 9.82
CA SER A 289 12.92 -28.66 10.99
C SER A 289 13.60 -27.86 12.08
N SER A 290 13.67 -28.42 13.28
CA SER A 290 14.39 -27.77 14.39
C SER A 290 15.87 -27.53 14.10
N ARG A 291 16.48 -28.32 13.21
CA ARG A 291 17.88 -28.15 12.77
C ARG A 291 18.03 -27.24 11.56
N HIS A 292 16.99 -27.14 10.72
CA HIS A 292 16.96 -26.36 9.49
C HIS A 292 15.72 -25.46 9.49
N ALA A 293 15.70 -24.54 10.45
CA ALA A 293 14.53 -23.73 10.76
C ALA A 293 14.53 -22.41 9.98
N ALA A 294 15.71 -21.89 9.62
CA ALA A 294 15.86 -20.80 8.68
C ALA A 294 15.65 -21.31 7.25
N TRP A 295 15.05 -20.48 6.39
CA TRP A 295 14.77 -20.74 4.98
C TRP A 295 14.92 -19.44 4.20
N ASN A 296 15.50 -19.52 3.01
CA ASN A 296 15.57 -18.39 2.10
C ASN A 296 14.31 -18.35 1.24
N PHE A 297 13.91 -17.16 0.83
CA PHE A 297 12.86 -16.97 -0.14
C PHE A 297 13.16 -15.78 -1.04
N ARG A 298 12.64 -15.86 -2.26
CA ARG A 298 12.49 -14.73 -3.17
C ARG A 298 11.01 -14.42 -3.30
N TRP A 299 10.68 -13.22 -3.73
CA TRP A 299 9.30 -12.81 -3.87
C TRP A 299 9.10 -12.01 -5.15
N ARG A 300 7.89 -12.10 -5.70
CA ARG A 300 7.39 -11.19 -6.74
C ARG A 300 6.04 -10.67 -6.30
N GLY A 301 5.79 -9.39 -6.52
CA GLY A 301 4.59 -8.73 -6.01
C GLY A 301 4.27 -7.43 -6.72
N GLU A 302 3.14 -6.86 -6.32
CA GLU A 302 2.66 -5.57 -6.80
C GLU A 302 2.16 -4.73 -5.63
N GLU A 303 2.25 -3.41 -5.80
CA GLU A 303 1.69 -2.43 -4.87
C GLU A 303 0.15 -2.40 -4.99
N THR A 304 -0.57 -2.26 -3.88
CA THR A 304 -2.03 -2.46 -3.85
C THR A 304 -2.85 -1.22 -4.22
N GLY A 305 -2.24 -0.03 -4.27
CA GLY A 305 -2.87 1.22 -4.69
C GLY A 305 -3.04 1.30 -6.21
N GLU A 306 -1.93 1.36 -6.95
CA GLU A 306 -1.92 1.50 -8.42
C GLU A 306 -1.72 0.17 -9.15
N GLY A 307 -1.44 -0.93 -8.44
CA GLY A 307 -1.16 -2.22 -9.06
C GLY A 307 0.20 -2.26 -9.77
N GLU A 308 1.17 -1.46 -9.34
CA GLU A 308 2.50 -1.45 -9.94
C GLU A 308 3.29 -2.69 -9.52
N ILE A 309 3.69 -3.50 -10.51
CA ILE A 309 4.55 -4.67 -10.31
C ILE A 309 5.95 -4.20 -9.93
N GLN A 310 6.53 -4.75 -8.86
CA GLN A 310 7.91 -4.47 -8.47
C GLN A 310 8.89 -5.35 -9.26
N LEU A 311 9.52 -4.74 -10.26
CA LEU A 311 10.64 -5.33 -10.99
C LEU A 311 11.78 -5.69 -10.04
N ASN A 312 12.50 -6.76 -10.38
CA ASN A 312 13.73 -7.19 -9.70
C ASN A 312 13.55 -7.50 -8.21
N SER A 313 12.30 -7.58 -7.73
CA SER A 313 11.98 -7.94 -6.35
C SER A 313 12.50 -9.33 -5.98
N ASP A 314 12.56 -10.22 -6.96
CA ASP A 314 13.08 -11.56 -6.80
C ASP A 314 14.61 -11.63 -6.88
N GLU A 315 15.34 -10.61 -7.28
CA GLU A 315 16.81 -10.59 -7.18
C GLU A 315 17.27 -10.56 -5.70
N LYS A 316 16.44 -10.00 -4.82
CA LYS A 316 16.71 -9.84 -3.39
C LYS A 316 16.39 -11.13 -2.64
N LEU A 317 17.44 -11.74 -2.08
CA LEU A 317 17.29 -12.94 -1.25
C LEU A 317 16.89 -12.56 0.18
N CYS A 318 15.66 -12.92 0.55
CA CYS A 318 15.13 -12.71 1.90
C CYS A 318 15.21 -14.01 2.73
N ALA A 319 15.02 -13.88 4.05
CA ALA A 319 15.10 -15.02 4.97
C ALA A 319 13.94 -15.02 5.98
N VAL A 320 13.42 -16.22 6.25
CA VAL A 320 12.46 -16.50 7.31
C VAL A 320 13.00 -17.60 8.21
N THR A 321 12.71 -17.53 9.51
CA THR A 321 13.06 -18.55 10.49
C THR A 321 11.80 -19.03 11.19
N PHE A 322 11.46 -20.30 11.00
CA PHE A 322 10.39 -20.98 11.72
C PHE A 322 10.86 -21.35 13.13
N HIS A 323 10.00 -21.22 14.12
CA HIS A 323 10.30 -21.58 15.50
C HIS A 323 9.03 -21.90 16.30
N GLY A 324 9.21 -22.13 17.59
CA GLY A 324 8.13 -22.56 18.49
C GLY A 324 7.80 -24.04 18.34
N PRO A 325 6.78 -24.52 19.06
CA PRO A 325 6.35 -25.91 18.99
C PRO A 325 5.94 -26.24 17.56
N SER A 326 6.63 -27.21 16.98
CA SER A 326 6.38 -27.71 15.64
C SER A 326 6.43 -26.67 14.51
N GLY A 327 7.21 -25.60 14.67
CA GLY A 327 7.32 -24.55 13.65
C GLY A 327 6.05 -23.72 13.47
N THR A 328 5.27 -23.50 14.53
CA THR A 328 4.00 -22.74 14.50
C THR A 328 4.16 -21.22 14.62
N MET A 329 5.39 -20.74 14.78
CA MET A 329 5.75 -19.33 14.79
C MET A 329 6.83 -19.08 13.74
N LEU A 330 6.93 -17.85 13.25
CA LEU A 330 8.00 -17.44 12.36
C LEU A 330 8.45 -16.01 12.65
N LYS A 331 9.66 -15.70 12.20
CA LYS A 331 10.19 -14.34 12.10
C LYS A 331 10.95 -14.22 10.78
N GLY A 332 10.90 -13.09 10.12
CA GLY A 332 11.60 -12.89 8.86
C GLY A 332 11.95 -11.43 8.65
N VAL A 333 12.67 -11.20 7.55
CA VAL A 333 12.92 -9.86 7.01
C VAL A 333 12.37 -9.85 5.60
N PHE A 334 11.56 -8.84 5.31
CA PHE A 334 11.04 -8.55 3.99
C PHE A 334 11.73 -7.31 3.45
N GLU A 335 12.11 -7.32 2.18
CA GLU A 335 12.79 -6.20 1.54
C GLU A 335 12.08 -5.83 0.24
N SER A 336 11.65 -4.57 0.15
CA SER A 336 11.03 -4.00 -1.05
C SER A 336 11.55 -2.60 -1.33
N ASP A 337 11.34 -2.10 -2.55
CA ASP A 337 11.79 -0.75 -2.91
C ASP A 337 11.00 0.34 -2.19
N PHE A 338 9.72 0.08 -1.86
CA PHE A 338 8.89 1.03 -1.12
C PHE A 338 9.21 1.10 0.38
N THR A 339 9.64 -0.01 0.97
CA THR A 339 9.72 -0.13 2.44
C THR A 339 11.14 -0.30 2.96
N GLY A 340 12.09 -0.58 2.08
CA GLY A 340 13.42 -1.04 2.47
C GLY A 340 13.35 -2.39 3.19
N LYS A 341 14.28 -2.64 4.12
CA LYS A 341 14.32 -3.86 4.94
C LYS A 341 13.47 -3.70 6.18
N ILE A 342 12.41 -4.50 6.29
CA ILE A 342 11.49 -4.48 7.42
C ILE A 342 11.38 -5.87 8.08
N PRO A 343 11.49 -5.95 9.42
CA PRO A 343 11.28 -7.20 10.13
C PRO A 343 9.79 -7.51 10.25
N PHE A 344 9.44 -8.79 10.20
CA PHE A 344 8.10 -9.26 10.50
C PHE A 344 8.13 -10.50 11.39
N THR A 345 7.03 -10.73 12.10
CA THR A 345 6.81 -11.94 12.88
C THR A 345 5.47 -12.55 12.49
N GLY A 346 5.27 -13.83 12.75
CA GLY A 346 4.05 -14.51 12.35
C GLY A 346 3.71 -15.67 13.25
N VAL A 347 2.40 -15.94 13.34
CA VAL A 347 1.88 -17.12 14.02
C VAL A 347 0.93 -17.87 13.09
N ARG A 348 1.04 -19.19 13.06
CA ARG A 348 0.12 -20.02 12.28
C ARG A 348 -1.25 -20.01 12.97
N VAL A 349 -2.28 -19.66 12.21
CA VAL A 349 -3.67 -19.51 12.67
C VAL A 349 -4.62 -20.53 12.05
N GLY A 350 -4.18 -21.27 11.02
CA GLY A 350 -5.01 -22.28 10.38
C GLY A 350 -4.22 -23.24 9.49
N ASP A 351 -4.95 -24.18 8.91
CA ASP A 351 -4.47 -24.98 7.78
C ASP A 351 -4.54 -24.14 6.51
N ALA A 352 -3.72 -24.46 5.51
CA ALA A 352 -3.66 -23.67 4.30
C ALA A 352 -5.05 -23.70 3.64
N VAL A 353 -5.63 -22.53 3.43
CA VAL A 353 -6.77 -22.43 2.52
C VAL A 353 -6.19 -22.73 1.15
N SER A 354 -6.54 -23.88 0.55
CA SER A 354 -6.19 -24.15 -0.84
C SER A 354 -6.85 -23.08 -1.71
N ARG A 355 -6.19 -21.94 -1.87
CA ARG A 355 -6.49 -20.95 -2.90
C ARG A 355 -6.03 -21.61 -4.19
N GLY A 356 -6.90 -22.42 -4.80
CA GLY A 356 -6.63 -23.29 -5.94
C GLY A 356 -6.18 -22.55 -7.20
N GLY A 357 -5.02 -21.92 -7.15
CA GLY A 357 -4.38 -21.19 -8.23
C GLY A 357 -3.05 -21.82 -8.58
N ASP A 358 -2.60 -21.55 -9.80
CA ASP A 358 -1.27 -21.90 -10.29
C ASP A 358 -0.25 -20.89 -9.74
N PRO A 359 0.58 -21.24 -8.73
CA PRO A 359 1.55 -20.33 -8.15
C PRO A 359 2.60 -19.87 -9.16
N ASP A 360 2.97 -20.75 -10.09
CA ASP A 360 3.95 -20.44 -11.13
C ASP A 360 3.36 -19.43 -12.13
N GLY A 361 2.11 -19.60 -12.52
CA GLY A 361 1.38 -18.60 -13.28
C GLY A 361 1.29 -17.25 -12.56
N LYS A 362 1.04 -17.23 -11.25
CA LYS A 362 1.06 -15.99 -10.44
C LYS A 362 2.45 -15.35 -10.37
N TRP A 363 3.50 -16.16 -10.29
CA TRP A 363 4.90 -15.73 -10.28
C TRP A 363 5.30 -15.11 -11.63
N ARG A 364 4.97 -15.76 -12.74
CA ARG A 364 5.23 -15.28 -14.10
C ARG A 364 4.49 -13.98 -14.41
N LYS A 365 3.23 -13.87 -13.98
CA LYS A 365 2.40 -12.65 -14.12
C LYS A 365 2.94 -11.43 -13.37
N ARG A 366 4.04 -11.57 -12.62
CA ARG A 366 4.70 -10.50 -11.89
C ARG A 366 6.19 -10.39 -12.26
N GLY A 367 6.57 -10.92 -13.42
CA GLY A 367 7.89 -10.72 -14.01
C GLY A 367 7.94 -9.49 -14.91
N GLU A 368 9.10 -9.27 -15.51
CA GLU A 368 9.39 -8.14 -16.39
C GLU A 368 8.45 -8.06 -17.60
N GLU A 369 8.22 -9.18 -18.30
CA GLU A 369 7.27 -9.24 -19.42
C GLU A 369 5.86 -8.75 -19.02
N ALA A 370 5.41 -9.13 -17.82
CA ALA A 370 4.10 -8.71 -17.31
C ALA A 370 4.08 -7.23 -16.93
N TYR A 371 5.18 -6.72 -16.38
CA TYR A 371 5.35 -5.28 -16.13
C TYR A 371 5.31 -4.49 -17.43
N GLU A 372 6.08 -4.88 -18.45
CA GLU A 372 6.12 -4.19 -19.75
C GLU A 372 4.75 -4.21 -20.43
N SER A 373 4.06 -5.35 -20.38
CA SER A 373 2.67 -5.46 -20.87
C SER A 373 1.73 -4.48 -20.14
N ALA A 374 1.81 -4.41 -18.80
CA ALA A 374 1.02 -3.48 -18.00
C ALA A 374 1.37 -2.01 -18.28
N ARG A 375 2.66 -1.70 -18.45
CA ARG A 375 3.18 -0.37 -18.75
C ARG A 375 2.65 0.15 -20.09
N VAL A 376 2.74 -0.65 -21.15
CA VAL A 376 2.20 -0.30 -22.48
C VAL A 376 0.68 -0.18 -22.45
N GLY A 377 0.00 -1.05 -21.70
CA GLY A 377 -1.45 -1.02 -21.55
C GLY A 377 -2.01 0.26 -20.90
N ARG A 378 -1.22 0.97 -20.08
CA ARG A 378 -1.64 2.24 -19.46
C ARG A 378 -1.77 3.41 -20.46
N TRP A 379 -1.16 3.30 -21.64
CA TRP A 379 -1.11 4.39 -22.64
C TRP A 379 -2.00 4.16 -23.88
N ARG A 380 -2.77 3.07 -23.90
CA ARG A 380 -3.77 2.80 -24.94
C ARG A 380 -5.17 3.02 -24.40
#